data_AF-A0A438M771-F1
#
_entry.id   AF-A0A438M771-F1
#
_cell.length_a   1.000
_cell.length_b   1.000
_cell.length_c   1.000
_cell.angle_alpha   90.00
_cell.angle_beta   90.00
_cell.angle_gamma   90.00
#
_symmetry.space_group_name_H-M   'P 1'
#
loop_
_entity.id
_entity.type
_entity.pdbx_description
1 polymer ?
#
loop_
_entity_poly.entity_id
_entity_poly.type
_entity_poly.pdbx_seq_one_letter_code
_entity_poly.pdbx_strand_id
1 'polypeptide(L)'
;MSESATAPPSVEIGERCRVLLEQFNNWLQATVPQQPHLVGIVPVAIQAIQLYRTKQYDACIGRLRDAAEILRLVGYPAPIQP
;
A
#
# COMPACT_ATOMS: atom_id res chain seq x y z
N MET A 1 20.69 -10.87 28.87
CA MET A 1 20.66 -9.71 27.96
C MET A 1 20.33 -10.26 26.59
N SER A 2 19.08 -10.18 26.17
CA SER A 2 18.65 -10.69 24.87
C SER A 2 18.89 -9.60 23.84
N GLU A 3 19.84 -9.85 22.96
CA GLU A 3 20.15 -9.02 21.79
C GLU A 3 18.85 -8.85 20.98
N SER A 4 18.32 -7.62 20.93
CA SER A 4 17.30 -7.27 19.95
C SER A 4 17.98 -7.36 18.59
N ALA A 5 17.83 -8.49 17.91
CA ALA A 5 18.28 -8.65 16.55
C ALA A 5 17.50 -7.65 15.66
N THR A 6 18.12 -6.50 15.39
CA THR A 6 17.61 -5.54 14.41
C THR A 6 17.52 -6.24 13.07
N ALA A 7 16.32 -6.32 12.52
CA ALA A 7 16.12 -6.94 11.22
C ALA A 7 16.94 -6.19 10.15
N PRO A 8 17.42 -6.87 9.09
CA PRO A 8 18.06 -6.20 7.97
C PRO A 8 17.13 -5.11 7.39
N PRO A 9 17.65 -3.98 6.90
CA PRO A 9 16.82 -2.88 6.37
C PRO A 9 15.84 -3.32 5.27
N SER A 10 16.20 -4.34 4.48
CA SER A 10 15.36 -4.92 3.43
C SER A 10 14.15 -5.70 3.98
N VAL A 11 14.25 -6.25 5.20
CA VAL A 11 13.16 -6.94 5.88
C VAL A 11 12.19 -5.91 6.47
N GLU A 12 12.69 -4.83 7.08
CA GLU A 12 11.86 -3.76 7.63
C GLU A 12 11.05 -3.05 6.55
N ILE A 13 11.67 -2.73 5.40
CA ILE A 13 10.95 -2.09 4.29
C ILE A 13 9.95 -3.04 3.61
N GLY A 14 10.27 -4.34 3.55
CA GLY A 14 9.37 -5.37 3.07
C GLY A 14 8.11 -5.44 3.93
N GLU A 15 8.28 -5.49 5.25
CA GLU A 15 7.18 -5.51 6.21
C GLU A 15 6.34 -4.23 6.13
N ARG A 16 6.99 -3.06 5.98
CA ARG A 16 6.26 -1.80 5.77
C ARG A 16 5.41 -1.82 4.49
N CYS A 17 5.96 -2.26 3.35
CA CYS A 17 5.17 -2.37 2.11
C CYS A 17 4.01 -3.38 2.29
N ARG A 18 4.23 -4.50 2.99
CA ARG A 18 3.17 -5.49 3.29
C ARG A 18 2.00 -4.85 4.06
N VAL A 19 2.30 -4.13 5.13
CA VAL A 19 1.28 -3.44 5.96
C VAL A 19 0.50 -2.42 5.14
N LEU A 20 1.16 -1.62 4.30
CA LEU A 20 0.49 -0.64 3.45
C LEU A 20 -0.40 -1.29 2.38
N LEU A 21 0.02 -2.43 1.80
CA LEU A 21 -0.80 -3.22 0.88
C LEU A 21 -2.06 -3.75 1.56
N GLU A 22 -1.95 -4.21 2.81
CA GLU A 22 -3.10 -4.70 3.59
C GLU A 22 -4.09 -3.58 3.90
N GLN A 23 -3.61 -2.42 4.34
CA GLN A 23 -4.46 -1.24 4.54
C GLN A 23 -5.19 -0.85 3.26
N PHE A 24 -4.46 -0.82 2.13
CA PHE A 24 -5.04 -0.49 0.83
C PHE A 24 -6.11 -1.51 0.41
N ASN A 25 -5.84 -2.81 0.57
CA ASN A 25 -6.79 -3.86 0.26
C ASN A 25 -8.06 -3.76 1.13
N ASN A 26 -7.90 -3.53 2.43
CA ASN A 26 -9.05 -3.38 3.34
C ASN A 26 -9.91 -2.18 2.94
N TRP A 27 -9.28 -1.07 2.55
CA TRP A 27 -9.98 0.09 2.02
C TRP A 27 -10.73 -0.24 0.72
N LEU A 28 -10.12 -0.97 -0.21
CA LEU A 28 -10.78 -1.39 -1.46
C LEU A 28 -12.02 -2.24 -1.18
N GLN A 29 -11.89 -3.24 -0.32
CA GLN A 29 -12.99 -4.14 0.03
C GLN A 29 -14.15 -3.39 0.69
N ALA A 30 -13.87 -2.39 1.51
CA ALA A 30 -14.91 -1.57 2.16
C ALA A 30 -15.53 -0.53 1.20
N THR A 31 -14.71 0.08 0.34
CA THR A 31 -15.11 1.29 -0.41
C THR A 31 -15.68 0.97 -1.79
N VAL A 32 -15.03 0.09 -2.57
CA VAL A 32 -15.40 -0.16 -3.97
C VAL A 32 -16.83 -0.67 -4.13
N PRO A 33 -17.36 -1.58 -3.28
CA PRO A 33 -18.76 -2.01 -3.39
C PRO A 33 -19.77 -0.88 -3.22
N GLN A 34 -19.44 0.12 -2.39
CA GLN A 34 -20.29 1.28 -2.15
C GLN A 34 -20.06 2.40 -3.17
N GLN A 35 -18.89 2.39 -3.82
CA GLN A 35 -18.42 3.45 -4.73
C GLN A 35 -17.76 2.85 -5.98
N PRO A 36 -18.56 2.29 -6.90
CA PRO A 36 -18.03 1.52 -8.03
C PRO A 36 -17.16 2.33 -8.99
N HIS A 37 -17.35 3.65 -9.06
CA HIS A 37 -16.53 4.53 -9.90
C HIS A 37 -15.05 4.56 -9.47
N LEU A 38 -14.75 4.15 -8.24
CA LEU A 38 -13.38 4.02 -7.74
C LEU A 38 -12.66 2.75 -8.23
N VAL A 39 -13.33 1.87 -8.98
CA VAL A 39 -12.70 0.66 -9.55
C VAL A 39 -11.45 0.96 -10.39
N GLY A 40 -11.35 2.17 -10.95
CA GLY A 40 -10.16 2.64 -11.67
C GLY A 40 -8.86 2.65 -10.85
N ILE A 41 -8.95 2.55 -9.53
CA ILE A 41 -7.78 2.45 -8.65
C ILE A 41 -7.26 1.01 -8.49
N VAL A 42 -8.05 -0.01 -8.86
CA VAL A 42 -7.66 -1.43 -8.72
C VAL A 42 -6.36 -1.77 -9.49
N PRO A 43 -6.16 -1.29 -10.74
CA PRO A 43 -4.88 -1.49 -11.44
C PRO A 43 -3.65 -0.97 -10.66
N VAL A 44 -3.81 0.10 -9.87
CA VAL A 44 -2.73 0.66 -9.04
C VAL A 44 -2.35 -0.31 -7.91
N ALA A 45 -3.35 -0.93 -7.26
CA ALA A 45 -3.11 -1.97 -6.25
C ALA A 45 -2.40 -3.20 -6.85
N ILE A 46 -2.84 -3.64 -8.05
CA ILE A 46 -2.20 -4.76 -8.76
C ILE A 46 -0.73 -4.45 -9.04
N GLN A 47 -0.43 -3.24 -9.51
CA GLN A 47 0.94 -2.82 -9.78
C GLN A 47 1.80 -2.76 -8.49
N ALA A 48 1.27 -2.25 -7.39
CA ALA A 48 1.97 -2.25 -6.11
C ALA A 48 2.28 -3.69 -5.61
N ILE A 49 1.34 -4.63 -5.80
CA ILE A 49 1.54 -6.06 -5.49
C ILE A 49 2.66 -6.67 -6.36
N GLN A 50 2.72 -6.33 -7.65
CA GLN A 50 3.79 -6.80 -8.54
C GLN A 50 5.17 -6.28 -8.10
N LEU A 51 5.25 -5.01 -7.67
CA LEU A 51 6.47 -4.43 -7.12
C LEU A 51 6.90 -5.14 -5.83
N TYR A 52 5.96 -5.41 -4.92
CA TYR A 52 6.22 -6.20 -3.71
C TYR A 52 6.76 -7.60 -4.02
N ARG A 53 6.11 -8.32 -4.95
CA ARG A 53 6.52 -9.68 -5.35
C ARG A 53 7.91 -9.74 -5.98
N THR A 54 8.32 -8.67 -6.65
CA THR A 54 9.66 -8.53 -7.23
C THR A 54 10.67 -7.89 -6.27
N LYS A 55 10.32 -7.75 -4.98
CA LYS A 55 11.13 -7.15 -3.91
C LYS A 55 11.50 -5.68 -4.14
N GLN A 56 10.79 -4.98 -5.02
CA GLN A 56 10.93 -3.56 -5.26
C GLN A 56 10.11 -2.76 -4.24
N TYR A 57 10.50 -2.85 -2.97
CA TYR A 57 9.69 -2.36 -1.85
C TYR A 57 9.54 -0.82 -1.83
N ASP A 58 10.59 -0.06 -2.12
CA ASP A 58 10.49 1.40 -2.24
C ASP A 58 9.50 1.83 -3.33
N ALA A 59 9.56 1.19 -4.50
CA ALA A 59 8.65 1.46 -5.60
C ALA A 59 7.20 1.06 -5.26
N CYS A 60 7.00 -0.05 -4.55
CA CYS A 60 5.70 -0.43 -3.98
C CYS A 60 5.13 0.70 -3.12
N ILE A 61 5.92 1.18 -2.14
CA ILE A 61 5.50 2.22 -1.20
C ILE A 61 5.20 3.52 -1.94
N GLY A 62 6.06 3.92 -2.88
CA GLY A 62 5.84 5.09 -3.73
C GLY A 62 4.51 5.00 -4.49
N ARG A 63 4.24 3.87 -5.14
CA ARG A 63 3.00 3.64 -5.88
C ARG A 63 1.75 3.74 -5.00
N LEU A 64 1.81 3.24 -3.77
CA LEU A 64 0.70 3.33 -2.81
C LEU A 64 0.50 4.77 -2.30
N ARG A 65 1.59 5.53 -2.09
CA ARG A 65 1.51 6.95 -1.72
C ARG A 65 0.91 7.80 -2.84
N ASP A 66 1.30 7.58 -4.08
CA ASP A 66 0.73 8.27 -5.24
C ASP A 66 -0.79 8.01 -5.33
N ALA A 67 -1.20 6.75 -5.13
CA ALA A 67 -2.61 6.37 -5.09
C ALA A 67 -3.39 7.10 -3.99
N ALA A 68 -2.80 7.15 -2.78
CA ALA A 68 -3.40 7.82 -1.63
C ALA A 68 -3.53 9.33 -1.86
N GLU A 69 -2.54 9.96 -2.49
CA GLU A 69 -2.59 11.38 -2.81
C GLU A 69 -3.64 11.70 -3.88
N ILE A 70 -3.74 10.88 -4.93
CA ILE A 70 -4.81 11.02 -5.94
C ILE A 70 -6.19 10.94 -5.26
N LEU A 71 -6.41 9.93 -4.41
CA LEU A 71 -7.67 9.77 -3.68
C LEU A 71 -7.95 10.97 -2.78
N ARG A 72 -6.94 11.50 -2.08
CA ARG A 72 -7.08 12.71 -1.26
C ARG A 72 -7.49 13.92 -2.11
N LEU A 73 -6.89 14.10 -3.27
CA LEU A 73 -7.19 15.22 -4.20
C LEU A 73 -8.61 15.14 -4.76
N VAL A 74 -9.14 13.93 -4.96
CA VAL A 74 -10.52 13.72 -5.43
C VAL A 74 -11.54 13.57 -4.30
N GLY A 75 -11.17 13.88 -3.06
CA GLY A 75 -12.09 13.97 -1.91
C GLY A 75 -12.30 12.67 -1.13
N TYR A 76 -11.44 11.67 -1.30
CA TYR A 76 -11.49 10.39 -0.60
C TYR A 76 -10.47 10.30 0.54
N PRO A 77 -10.80 9.58 1.63
CA PRO A 77 -9.84 9.33 2.69
C PRO A 77 -8.66 8.52 2.14
N ALA A 78 -7.45 8.85 2.60
CA ALA A 78 -6.25 8.11 2.23
C ALA A 78 -6.37 6.65 2.70
N PRO A 79 -6.16 5.66 1.81
CA PRO A 79 -6.29 4.24 2.11
C PRO A 79 -5.11 3.67 2.92
N ILE A 80 -4.06 4.47 3.12
CA ILE A 80 -2.87 4.09 3.87
C ILE A 80 -2.52 5.15 4.91
N GLN A 81 -1.95 4.71 6.03
CA GLN A 81 -1.42 5.56 7.10
C GLN A 81 0.10 5.44 7.17
N PRO A 82 0.82 6.55 7.45
CA PRO A 82 2.28 6.64 7.39
C PRO A 82 3.03 5.75 8.39
#